data_AF-A0A6A7SLI8-F1
#
_entry.id   AF-A0A6A7SLI8-F1
#
_cell.length_a   1.000
_cell.length_b   1.000
_cell.length_c   1.000
_cell.angle_alpha   90.00
_cell.angle_beta   90.00
_cell.angle_gamma   90.00
#
_symmetry.space_group_name_H-M   'P 1'
#
loop_
_entity.id
_entity.type
_entity.pdbx_description
1 polymer ?
#
loop_
_entity_poly.entity_id
_entity_poly.type
_entity_poly.pdbx_seq_one_letter_code
_entity_poly.pdbx_strand_id
1 'polypeptide(L)' 'MGGARVIGDLRDPDSTISRMLREHEDDIRVLKPEMGTRPHVFYLGMNEAFVERVDGQPGLWFQPEHAAEGATA' A
#
# COMPACT_ATOMS: atom_id res chain seq x y z
N MET A 1 7.34 18.46 2.39
CA MET A 1 6.88 17.78 3.62
C MET A 1 5.90 16.68 3.25
N GLY A 2 6.01 15.50 3.85
CA GLY A 2 5.12 14.36 3.61
C GLY A 2 3.80 14.53 4.34
N GLY A 3 2.80 15.13 3.69
CA GLY A 3 1.43 15.30 4.18
C GLY A 3 0.50 14.12 3.88
N ALA A 4 1.06 12.92 3.65
CA ALA A 4 0.31 11.76 3.18
C ALA A 4 -0.40 10.98 4.31
N ARG A 5 -0.26 11.39 5.57
CA ARG A 5 -0.80 10.67 6.74
C ARG A 5 -1.62 11.60 7.61
N VAL A 6 -2.81 11.16 7.98
CA VAL A 6 -3.70 11.80 8.95
C VAL A 6 -3.98 10.79 10.05
N ILE A 7 -3.84 11.21 11.31
CA ILE A 7 -4.04 10.36 12.49
C ILE A 7 -4.97 11.12 13.46
N GLY A 8 -5.93 10.43 14.07
CA GLY A 8 -6.87 11.03 15.03
C GLY A 8 -7.81 10.01 15.67
N ASP A 9 -8.73 10.49 16.52
CA ASP A 9 -9.76 9.65 17.16
C ASP A 9 -10.98 9.49 16.25
N LEU A 10 -11.36 8.24 15.96
CA LEU A 10 -12.52 7.91 15.14
C LEU A 10 -13.85 8.08 15.89
N ARG A 11 -13.82 8.16 17.22
CA ARG A 11 -15.00 8.38 18.07
C ARG A 11 -15.33 9.86 18.22
N ASP A 12 -14.38 10.73 17.94
CA ASP A 12 -14.59 12.16 17.88
C ASP A 12 -15.11 12.52 16.47
N PRO A 13 -16.39 12.92 16.31
CA PRO A 13 -16.94 13.26 15.00
C PRO A 13 -16.27 14.49 14.39
N ASP A 14 -15.65 15.35 15.21
CA ASP A 14 -14.99 16.58 14.77
C ASP A 14 -13.51 16.38 14.46
N SER A 15 -12.96 15.18 14.67
CA SER A 15 -11.58 14.89 14.29
C SER A 15 -11.40 14.96 12.77
N THR A 16 -10.20 15.34 12.32
CA THR A 16 -9.88 15.44 10.90
C THR A 16 -10.09 14.10 10.18
N ILE A 17 -9.68 12.98 10.78
CA ILE A 17 -9.87 11.66 10.19
C ILE A 17 -11.35 11.29 10.08
N SER A 18 -12.16 11.56 11.11
CA SER A 18 -13.60 11.27 11.09
C SER A 18 -14.32 12.07 10.01
N ARG A 19 -13.95 13.34 9.82
CA ARG A 19 -14.49 14.17 8.73
C ARG A 19 -14.08 13.63 7.36
N MET A 20 -12.80 13.31 7.16
CA MET A 20 -12.30 12.78 5.89
C MET A 20 -12.92 11.43 5.52
N LEU A 21 -13.12 10.52 6.48
CA LEU A 21 -13.76 9.23 6.22
C LEU A 21 -15.22 9.37 5.76
N ARG A 22 -15.95 10.36 6.29
CA ARG A 22 -17.32 10.65 5.83
C ARG A 22 -17.35 11.32 4.47
N GLU A 23 -16.41 12.22 4.20
CA GLU A 23 -16.35 12.95 2.93
C GLU A 23 -15.95 12.05 1.75
N HIS A 24 -15.14 11.01 2.01
CA HIS A 24 -14.59 10.13 0.99
C HIS A 24 -15.07 8.68 1.12
N GLU A 25 -16.23 8.43 1.74
CA GLU A 25 -16.68 7.08 2.13
C GLU A 25 -16.62 6.05 0.98
N ASP A 26 -16.97 6.45 -0.24
CA ASP A 26 -16.98 5.59 -1.43
C ASP A 26 -15.57 5.24 -1.95
N ASP A 27 -14.57 6.07 -1.63
CA ASP A 27 -13.20 5.98 -2.13
C ASP A 27 -12.22 5.38 -1.10
N ILE A 28 -12.67 5.18 0.14
CA ILE A 28 -11.85 4.57 1.18
C ILE A 28 -11.61 3.09 0.87
N ARG A 29 -10.37 2.66 1.06
CA ARG A 29 -9.95 1.25 0.94
C ARG A 29 -9.20 0.80 2.19
N VAL A 30 -9.31 -0.49 2.47
CA VAL A 30 -8.52 -1.21 3.49
C VAL A 30 -7.68 -2.27 2.79
N LEU A 31 -6.51 -2.58 3.36
CA LEU A 31 -5.62 -3.58 2.80
C LEU A 31 -6.03 -4.98 3.27
N LYS A 32 -6.10 -5.94 2.32
CA LYS A 32 -6.41 -7.35 2.57
C LYS A 32 -7.66 -7.56 3.44
N PRO A 33 -8.84 -7.07 3.02
CA PRO A 33 -10.08 -7.21 3.79
C PRO A 33 -10.41 -8.66 4.16
N GLU A 34 -9.99 -9.64 3.35
CA GLU A 34 -10.16 -11.07 3.56
C GLU A 34 -9.51 -11.61 4.84
N MET A 35 -8.56 -10.87 5.44
CA MET A 35 -7.92 -11.25 6.70
C MET A 35 -8.81 -11.02 7.94
N GLY A 36 -9.93 -10.31 7.81
CA GLY A 36 -10.93 -10.16 8.89
C GLY A 36 -10.45 -9.39 10.13
N THR A 37 -9.38 -8.60 10.02
CA THR A 37 -8.73 -7.94 11.17
C THR A 37 -9.42 -6.68 11.66
N ARG A 38 -10.41 -6.16 10.91
CA ARG A 38 -11.09 -4.86 11.17
C ARG A 38 -10.08 -3.73 11.40
N PRO A 39 -9.25 -3.40 10.38
CA PRO A 39 -8.20 -2.40 10.54
C PRO A 39 -8.78 -1.00 10.74
N HIS A 40 -8.06 -0.18 11.50
CA HIS A 40 -8.32 1.25 11.65
C HIS A 40 -7.29 2.07 10.86
N VAL A 41 -6.90 1.56 9.69
CA VAL A 41 -5.97 2.19 8.75
C VAL A 41 -6.66 2.17 7.40
N PHE A 42 -6.78 3.36 6.81
CA PHE A 42 -7.58 3.61 5.63
C PHE A 42 -6.72 4.31 4.58
N TYR A 43 -6.92 3.93 3.33
CA TYR A 43 -6.21 4.49 2.20
C TYR A 43 -7.18 5.23 1.28
N LEU A 44 -6.75 6.39 0.79
CA LEU A 44 -7.48 7.22 -0.17
C LEU A 44 -6.66 7.32 -1.47
N GLY A 45 -7.32 7.22 -2.62
CA GLY A 45 -6.65 7.32 -3.93
C GLY A 45 -5.95 6.04 -4.40
N MET A 46 -6.31 4.88 -3.84
CA MET A 46 -5.90 3.57 -4.37
C MET A 46 -6.93 3.09 -5.40
N ASN A 47 -6.46 2.72 -6.59
CA ASN A 47 -7.27 1.94 -7.52
C ASN A 47 -7.23 0.43 -7.15
N GLU A 48 -8.08 -0.37 -7.78
CA GLU A 48 -8.19 -1.82 -7.51
C GLU A 48 -6.83 -2.56 -7.61
N ALA A 49 -5.95 -2.14 -8.52
CA ALA A 49 -4.64 -2.74 -8.72
C ALA A 49 -3.70 -2.63 -7.49
N PHE A 50 -3.96 -1.70 -6.55
CA PHE A 50 -3.16 -1.57 -5.32
C PHE A 50 -3.76 -2.32 -4.12
N VAL A 51 -5.01 -2.79 -4.22
CA VAL A 51 -5.66 -3.58 -3.16
C VAL A 51 -5.31 -5.07 -3.31
N GLU A 52 -5.15 -5.52 -4.56
CA GLU A 52 -4.72 -6.88 -4.88
C GLU A 52 -3.21 -7.08 -4.74
N ARG A 53 -2.77 -8.34 -4.83
CA ARG A 53 -1.35 -8.66 -4.80
C ARG A 53 -0.67 -8.04 -6.03
N VAL A 54 0.22 -7.08 -5.79
CA VAL A 54 1.11 -6.57 -6.83
C VAL A 54 2.04 -7.71 -7.26
N ASP A 55 1.92 -8.15 -8.50
CA ASP A 55 2.90 -9.04 -9.13
C ASP A 55 4.18 -8.22 -9.39
N GLY A 56 5.01 -8.14 -8.36
CA GLY A 56 6.29 -7.43 -8.42
C GLY A 56 7.18 -8.05 -9.47
N GLN A 57 7.40 -7.33 -10.57
CA GLN A 57 8.49 -7.65 -11.49
C GLN A 57 9.80 -7.21 -10.83
N PRO A 58 10.78 -8.11 -10.64
CA PRO A 58 12.08 -7.71 -10.13
C PRO A 58 12.67 -6.64 -11.06
N GLY A 59 13.02 -5.49 -10.49
CA GLY A 59 13.74 -4.44 -11.23
C GLY A 59 15.09 -4.97 -11.74
N LEU A 60 15.54 -4.42 -12.87
CA LEU A 60 16.71 -4.77 -13.71
C LEU A 60 18.10 -4.89 -13.02
N TRP A 61 18.17 -5.03 -11.70
CA TRP A 61 19.42 -5.23 -10.94
C TRP A 61 19.81 -6.71 -10.77
N PHE A 62 19.23 -7.62 -11.54
CA PHE A 62 19.85 -8.92 -11.77
C PHE A 62 20.76 -8.80 -12.99
N GLN A 63 22.03 -8.52 -12.75
CA GLN A 63 23.11 -8.70 -13.73
C GLN A 63 23.73 -10.09 -13.50
N PRO A 64 23.35 -11.15 -14.24
CA PRO A 64 24.07 -12.42 -14.21
C PRO A 64 25.22 -12.35 -15.21
N GLU A 65 26.23 -11.50 -14.96
CA GLU A 65 27.40 -11.37 -15.85
C GLU A 65 28.72 -11.86 -15.26
N HIS A 66 28.70 -12.56 -14.12
CA HIS A 66 29.84 -13.39 -13.71
C HIS A 66 29.49 -14.89 -13.78
N ALA A 67 29.00 -15.33 -14.93
CA ALA A 67 28.90 -16.75 -15.28
C ALA A 67 29.56 -17.03 -16.63
N ALA A 68 30.85 -16.69 -16.75
CA ALA A 68 31.81 -17.43 -17.57
C ALA A 68 33.21 -16.89 -17.31
N GLU A 69 34.11 -17.75 -16.82
CA GLU A 69 35.45 -17.93 -17.40
C GLU A 69 36.14 -19.13 -16.73
N GLY A 70 36.61 -20.09 -17.53
CA GLY A 70 37.58 -21.09 -17.08
C GLY A 70 37.23 -22.57 -17.27
N ALA A 71 36.57 -22.97 -18.37
CA ALA A 71 36.71 -24.33 -18.86
C ALA A 71 37.90 -24.41 -19.83
N THR A 72 39.12 -24.65 -19.30
CA THR A 72 40.24 -25.30 -20.00
C THR A 72 41.41 -25.52 -19.04
N ALA A 73 41.66 -26.77 -18.67
CA ALA A 73 42.94 -27.48 -18.71
C ALA A 73 42.72 -28.94 -18.28
#